data_AF-A0AAV1RUU6-F1
#
_entry.id   AF-A0AAV1RUU6-F1
#
_cell.length_a   1.000
_cell.length_b   1.000
_cell.length_c   1.000
_cell.angle_alpha   90.00
_cell.angle_beta   90.00
_cell.angle_gamma   90.00
#
_symmetry.space_group_name_H-M   'P 1'
#
loop_
_entity.id
_entity.type
_entity.pdbx_description
1 polymer ?
#
loop_
_entity_poly.entity_id
_entity_poly.type
_entity_poly.pdbx_seq_one_letter_code
_entity_poly.pdbx_strand_id
1 'polypeptide(L)'
;MATLNLHFMILATFAVTGILISSNNVALGQECHGDLQGLITQCLNYVQRLGPQTDPSPQCCNAIKTVDVPCVCKYITKDIEAILDMAKVAHVTESCGLPLPHGTKCGTTPIPQCSHSETHRTREVQNQEMMAILNVNFTMVLAVFAMTGILISGDNVVHGQGCQGDLQGLITQCARYVQKVGQQMDPSQECCSAIKSVDIPCACKYITGEIEAVIDMGKVAHLADFCGKPLAHGMKCGSK
;
A
#
# COMPACT_ATOMS: atom_id res chain seq x y z
N MET A 1 -9.25 -30.05 32.25
CA MET A 1 -7.91 -30.00 32.87
C MET A 1 -6.76 -30.27 31.89
N ALA A 2 -6.95 -30.99 30.77
CA ALA A 2 -5.89 -31.21 29.77
C ALA A 2 -5.69 -30.05 28.74
N THR A 3 -6.72 -29.24 28.50
CA THR A 3 -6.70 -28.13 27.52
C THR A 3 -5.93 -26.88 28.00
N LEU A 4 -5.87 -26.66 29.32
CA LEU A 4 -5.12 -25.57 29.93
C LEU A 4 -3.60 -25.76 29.77
N ASN A 5 -3.12 -27.01 29.82
CA ASN A 5 -1.70 -27.33 29.65
C ASN A 5 -1.24 -27.13 28.20
N LEU A 6 -2.11 -27.35 27.20
CA LEU A 6 -1.76 -27.16 25.79
C LEU A 6 -1.60 -25.67 25.43
N HIS A 7 -2.50 -24.80 25.94
CA HIS A 7 -2.40 -23.35 25.78
C HIS A 7 -1.15 -22.77 26.47
N PHE A 8 -0.80 -23.28 27.65
CA PHE A 8 0.40 -22.83 28.37
C PHE A 8 1.69 -23.18 27.63
N MET A 9 1.74 -24.34 26.96
CA MET A 9 2.88 -24.74 26.14
C MET A 9 3.01 -23.90 24.87
N ILE A 10 1.89 -23.49 24.25
CA ILE A 10 1.90 -22.61 23.07
C ILE A 10 2.36 -21.19 23.44
N LEU A 11 1.93 -20.65 24.59
CA LEU A 11 2.39 -19.35 25.08
C LEU A 11 3.89 -19.36 25.41
N ALA A 12 4.40 -20.47 25.97
CA ALA A 12 5.81 -20.63 26.29
C ALA A 12 6.70 -20.69 25.03
N THR A 13 6.23 -21.28 23.92
CA THR A 13 7.00 -21.34 22.67
C THR A 13 7.02 -19.98 21.95
N PHE A 14 5.94 -19.21 21.96
CA PHE A 14 5.94 -17.84 21.41
C PHE A 14 6.86 -16.89 22.21
N ALA A 15 6.94 -17.05 23.54
CA ALA A 15 7.85 -16.25 24.36
C ALA A 15 9.33 -16.54 24.06
N VAL A 16 9.70 -17.78 23.76
CA VAL A 16 11.09 -18.16 23.43
C VAL A 16 11.46 -17.78 21.99
N THR A 17 10.50 -17.80 21.05
CA THR A 17 10.75 -17.39 19.65
C THR A 17 10.79 -15.87 19.49
N GLY A 18 10.14 -15.12 20.38
CA GLY A 18 10.20 -13.64 20.41
C GLY A 18 11.54 -13.05 20.86
N ILE A 19 12.40 -13.85 21.52
CA ILE A 19 13.70 -13.39 22.06
C ILE A 19 14.85 -13.62 21.06
N LEU A 20 14.62 -14.33 19.95
CA LEU A 20 15.62 -14.57 18.90
C LEU A 20 15.44 -13.71 17.65
N ILE A 21 14.71 -12.58 17.71
CA ILE A 21 14.98 -11.47 16.79
C ILE A 21 16.21 -10.74 17.34
N SER A 22 17.33 -11.46 17.25
CA SER A 22 18.68 -10.98 17.43
C SER A 22 18.92 -9.86 16.43
N SER A 23 18.94 -8.63 16.94
CA SER A 23 19.98 -7.65 16.63
C SER A 23 20.46 -7.58 15.17
N ASN A 24 19.55 -7.49 14.21
CA ASN A 24 19.87 -6.79 12.97
C ASN A 24 19.37 -5.37 13.17
N ASN A 25 20.22 -4.54 13.77
CA ASN A 25 20.16 -3.11 13.48
C ASN A 25 20.21 -3.02 11.97
N VAL A 26 19.05 -2.83 11.32
CA VAL A 26 19.04 -2.35 9.95
C VAL A 26 19.50 -0.91 10.06
N ALA A 27 20.82 -0.74 10.12
CA ALA A 27 21.46 0.54 9.93
C ALA A 27 21.24 0.91 8.45
N LEU A 28 20.04 1.38 8.13
CA LEU A 28 19.74 2.00 6.85
C LEU A 28 20.58 3.27 6.77
N GLY A 29 21.72 3.20 6.09
CA GLY A 29 22.35 4.36 5.48
C GLY A 29 23.46 5.08 6.26
N GLN A 30 24.45 4.37 6.81
CA GLN A 30 25.56 5.04 7.50
C GLN A 30 26.78 5.45 6.65
N GLU A 31 26.72 5.47 5.31
CA GLU A 31 27.90 5.88 4.51
C GLU A 31 27.65 6.70 3.25
N CYS A 32 26.40 7.08 2.96
CA CYS A 32 26.12 8.00 1.86
C CYS A 32 25.96 9.42 2.37
N HIS A 33 26.59 10.38 1.69
CA HIS A 33 26.39 11.79 1.95
C HIS A 33 24.96 12.19 1.55
N GLY A 34 24.27 12.91 2.44
CA GLY A 34 22.92 13.45 2.18
C GLY A 34 21.88 13.08 3.22
N ASP A 35 20.66 13.58 3.04
CA ASP A 35 19.52 13.33 3.92
C ASP A 35 18.77 12.06 3.49
N LEU A 36 19.29 10.90 3.89
CA LEU A 36 18.66 9.60 3.59
C LEU A 36 17.31 9.43 4.30
N GLN A 37 17.17 9.99 5.48
CA GLN A 37 15.91 9.92 6.23
C GLN A 37 14.84 10.76 5.54
N GLY A 38 15.19 11.97 5.09
CA GLY A 38 14.32 12.80 4.26
C GLY A 38 13.98 12.14 2.93
N LEU A 39 14.95 11.46 2.29
CA LEU A 39 14.69 10.69 1.07
C LEU A 39 13.61 9.64 1.28
N ILE A 40 13.73 8.80 2.30
CA ILE A 40 12.73 7.77 2.60
C ILE A 40 11.38 8.43 2.92
N THR A 41 11.38 9.42 3.80
CA THR A 41 10.13 10.05 4.27
C THR A 41 9.37 10.77 3.16
N GLN A 42 10.08 11.45 2.26
CA GLN A 42 9.48 12.29 1.22
C GLN A 42 9.23 11.53 -0.08
N CYS A 43 10.05 10.51 -0.40
CA CYS A 43 9.99 9.84 -1.70
C CYS A 43 9.36 8.45 -1.69
N LEU A 44 9.31 7.73 -0.56
CA LEU A 44 8.90 6.32 -0.53
C LEU A 44 7.52 6.09 -1.17
N ASN A 45 6.55 6.98 -0.93
CA ASN A 45 5.21 6.88 -1.50
C ASN A 45 5.16 6.96 -3.03
N TYR A 46 6.18 7.58 -3.65
CA TYR A 46 6.26 7.72 -5.11
C TYR A 46 6.95 6.52 -5.77
N VAL A 47 7.82 5.81 -5.04
CA VAL A 47 8.65 4.73 -5.56
C VAL A 47 8.21 3.33 -5.11
N GLN A 48 7.32 3.22 -4.13
CA GLN A 48 6.78 1.94 -3.69
C GLN A 48 5.93 1.27 -4.77
N ARG A 49 5.83 -0.07 -4.76
CA ARG A 49 4.98 -0.83 -5.70
C ARG A 49 3.50 -0.50 -5.57
N LEU A 50 3.04 -0.26 -4.34
CA LEU A 50 1.63 0.03 -4.08
C LEU A 50 1.22 1.42 -4.59
N GLY A 51 0.12 1.49 -5.34
CA GLY A 51 -0.45 2.73 -5.86
C GLY A 51 -0.02 3.06 -7.30
N PRO A 52 -0.57 4.12 -7.90
CA PRO A 52 -0.23 4.55 -9.26
C PRO A 52 1.14 5.23 -9.33
N GLN A 53 1.78 5.21 -10.51
CA GLN A 53 2.94 6.05 -10.79
C GLN A 53 2.50 7.53 -10.82
N THR A 54 3.23 8.40 -10.12
CA THR A 54 2.89 9.81 -9.99
C THR A 54 4.14 10.67 -9.97
N ASP A 55 3.99 11.93 -10.39
CA ASP A 55 5.09 12.89 -10.35
C ASP A 55 5.49 13.17 -8.89
N PRO A 56 6.80 13.22 -8.61
CA PRO A 56 7.31 13.45 -7.26
C PRO A 56 6.98 14.85 -6.75
N SER A 57 6.86 14.97 -5.43
CA SER A 57 6.76 16.29 -4.80
C SER A 57 8.07 17.07 -4.95
N PRO A 58 8.03 18.41 -4.89
CA PRO A 58 9.24 19.23 -4.80
C PRO A 58 10.14 18.84 -3.62
N GLN A 59 9.54 18.42 -2.50
CA GLN A 59 10.25 17.94 -1.31
C GLN A 59 11.02 16.65 -1.60
N CYS A 60 10.38 15.70 -2.30
CA CYS A 60 11.05 14.48 -2.75
C CYS A 60 12.21 14.80 -3.71
N CYS A 61 11.99 15.66 -4.71
CA CYS A 61 13.06 16.04 -5.63
C CYS A 61 14.21 16.75 -4.94
N ASN A 62 13.93 17.61 -3.96
CA ASN A 62 14.98 18.26 -3.18
C ASN A 62 15.75 17.24 -2.34
N ALA A 63 15.07 16.28 -1.72
CA ALA A 63 15.72 15.20 -0.96
C ALA A 63 16.64 14.35 -1.87
N ILE A 64 16.16 13.90 -3.04
CA ILE A 64 16.96 13.13 -4.01
C ILE A 64 18.20 13.91 -4.46
N LYS A 65 18.09 15.23 -4.68
CA LYS A 65 19.22 16.07 -5.10
C LYS A 65 20.33 16.17 -4.05
N THR A 66 20.01 15.95 -2.78
CA THR A 66 20.99 16.04 -1.68
C THR A 66 21.72 14.72 -1.43
N VAL A 67 21.26 13.61 -2.01
CA VAL A 67 21.82 12.28 -1.78
C VAL A 67 22.56 11.76 -3.00
N ASP A 68 23.61 10.99 -2.76
CA ASP A 68 24.30 10.24 -3.82
C ASP A 68 23.49 8.98 -4.19
N VAL A 69 22.63 9.08 -5.20
CA VAL A 69 21.75 7.98 -5.64
C VAL A 69 22.52 6.69 -5.96
N PRO A 70 23.63 6.70 -6.74
CA PRO A 70 24.51 5.54 -6.88
C PRO A 70 24.99 4.91 -5.56
N CYS A 71 25.31 5.72 -4.55
CA CYS A 71 25.68 5.22 -3.23
C CYS A 71 24.50 4.53 -2.54
N VAL A 72 23.33 5.18 -2.49
CA VAL A 72 22.11 4.63 -1.86
C VAL A 72 21.71 3.31 -2.50
N CYS A 73 21.86 3.20 -3.81
CA CYS A 73 21.57 2.00 -4.58
C CYS A 73 22.38 0.76 -4.18
N LYS A 74 23.54 0.92 -3.53
CA LYS A 74 24.31 -0.20 -2.96
C LYS A 74 23.67 -0.80 -1.71
N TYR A 75 22.84 -0.02 -1.02
CA TYR A 75 22.16 -0.44 0.22
C TYR A 75 20.75 -0.98 -0.03
N ILE A 76 20.27 -0.92 -1.27
CA ILE A 76 18.99 -1.53 -1.66
C ILE A 76 19.19 -3.05 -1.71
N THR A 77 18.73 -3.74 -0.67
CA THR A 77 18.70 -5.20 -0.62
C THR A 77 17.48 -5.75 -1.35
N LYS A 78 17.42 -7.07 -1.56
CA LYS A 78 16.26 -7.74 -2.18
C LYS A 78 14.94 -7.46 -1.47
N ASP A 79 14.96 -7.31 -0.15
CA ASP A 79 13.77 -7.00 0.65
C ASP A 79 13.26 -5.58 0.34
N ILE A 80 14.18 -4.63 0.09
CA ILE A 80 13.83 -3.27 -0.34
C ILE A 80 13.38 -3.28 -1.81
N GLU A 81 14.03 -4.04 -2.69
CA GLU A 81 13.59 -4.22 -4.09
C GLU A 81 12.18 -4.81 -4.19
N ALA A 82 11.76 -5.64 -3.23
CA ALA A 82 10.42 -6.23 -3.20
C ALA A 82 9.33 -5.18 -2.89
N ILE A 83 9.68 -4.10 -2.21
CA ILE A 83 8.75 -3.02 -1.82
C ILE A 83 8.76 -1.89 -2.85
N LEU A 84 9.85 -1.73 -3.59
CA LEU A 84 10.02 -0.67 -4.59
C LEU A 84 9.65 -1.12 -6.01
N ASP A 85 9.15 -0.18 -6.79
CA ASP A 85 8.90 -0.31 -8.22
C ASP A 85 9.99 0.43 -8.99
N MET A 86 10.83 -0.31 -9.71
CA MET A 86 11.96 0.26 -10.43
C MET A 86 11.54 1.18 -11.59
N ALA A 87 10.36 0.98 -12.18
CA ALA A 87 9.82 1.89 -13.18
C ALA A 87 9.41 3.22 -12.55
N LYS A 88 8.84 3.19 -11.34
CA LYS A 88 8.54 4.41 -10.58
C LYS A 88 9.79 5.13 -10.09
N VAL A 89 10.82 4.38 -9.68
CA VAL A 89 12.13 4.95 -9.35
C VAL A 89 12.70 5.70 -10.56
N ALA A 90 12.65 5.09 -11.75
CA ALA A 90 13.08 5.75 -13.00
C ALA A 90 12.27 7.01 -13.29
N HIS A 91 10.94 6.94 -13.16
CA HIS A 91 10.04 8.09 -13.36
C HIS A 91 10.37 9.25 -12.42
N VAL A 92 10.58 8.96 -11.13
CA VAL A 92 10.87 9.98 -10.12
C VAL A 92 12.22 10.65 -10.38
N THR A 93 13.27 9.88 -10.68
CA THR A 93 14.60 10.46 -10.93
C THR A 93 14.64 11.29 -12.21
N GLU A 94 13.96 10.84 -13.26
CA GLU A 94 13.80 11.60 -14.50
C GLU A 94 13.00 12.90 -14.26
N SER A 95 11.85 12.81 -13.59
CA SER A 95 11.00 13.96 -13.27
C SER A 95 11.71 14.99 -12.38
N CYS A 96 12.61 14.55 -11.51
CA CYS A 96 13.43 15.44 -10.68
C CYS A 96 14.67 16.02 -11.38
N GLY A 97 14.92 15.65 -12.64
CA GLY A 97 16.06 16.12 -13.43
C GLY A 97 17.39 15.46 -13.06
N LEU A 98 17.35 14.24 -12.52
CA LEU A 98 18.51 13.41 -12.20
C LEU A 98 18.50 12.13 -13.04
N PRO A 99 18.72 12.22 -14.37
CA PRO A 99 18.77 11.04 -15.21
C PRO A 99 19.92 10.13 -14.77
N LEU A 100 19.60 8.89 -14.41
CA LEU A 100 20.60 7.92 -13.97
C LEU A 100 21.41 7.40 -15.17
N PRO A 101 22.73 7.17 -15.02
CA PRO A 101 23.54 6.56 -16.06
C PRO A 101 22.99 5.20 -16.50
N HIS A 102 23.16 4.87 -17.78
CA HIS A 102 22.75 3.59 -18.35
C HIS A 102 23.33 2.41 -17.54
N GLY A 103 22.48 1.46 -17.17
CA GLY A 103 22.89 0.27 -16.44
C GLY A 103 23.16 0.48 -14.95
N THR A 104 22.73 1.62 -14.37
CA THR A 104 22.75 1.81 -12.91
C THR A 104 21.96 0.70 -12.24
N LYS A 105 22.65 -0.08 -11.40
CA LYS A 105 22.07 -1.17 -10.62
C LYS A 105 21.75 -0.65 -9.23
N CYS A 106 20.51 -0.87 -8.80
CA CYS A 106 20.06 -0.53 -7.46
C CYS A 106 19.54 -1.82 -6.84
N GLY A 107 20.37 -2.44 -6.01
CA GLY A 107 20.24 -3.84 -5.62
C GLY A 107 20.73 -4.82 -6.68
N THR A 108 19.96 -5.88 -6.93
CA THR A 108 20.27 -6.93 -7.91
C THR A 108 19.71 -6.62 -9.30
N THR A 109 18.79 -5.67 -9.40
CA THR A 109 18.06 -5.33 -10.64
C THR A 109 18.58 -4.02 -11.24
N PRO A 110 18.82 -3.95 -12.56
CA PRO A 110 19.09 -2.69 -13.23
C PRO A 110 17.81 -1.84 -13.28
N ILE A 111 17.94 -0.53 -13.09
CA ILE A 111 16.79 0.38 -13.27
C ILE A 111 16.39 0.39 -14.76
N PRO A 112 15.12 0.10 -15.09
CA PRO A 112 14.65 0.11 -16.46
C PRO A 112 14.73 1.53 -17.01
N GLN A 113 15.07 1.64 -18.29
CA GLN A 113 15.10 2.94 -18.94
C GLN A 113 13.69 3.34 -19.33
N CYS A 114 13.27 4.55 -18.98
CA CYS A 114 12.10 5.15 -19.59
C CYS A 114 12.45 5.48 -21.06
N SER A 115 12.38 4.48 -21.94
CA SER A 115 12.05 4.79 -23.33
C SER A 115 10.57 5.17 -23.34
N HIS A 116 10.22 6.26 -24.02
CA HIS A 116 8.90 6.93 -24.10
C HIS A 116 7.69 6.05 -24.55
N SER A 117 7.73 4.72 -24.38
CA SER A 117 6.85 3.73 -24.99
C SER A 117 6.25 2.70 -24.02
N GLU A 118 6.34 2.86 -22.70
CA GLU A 118 5.88 1.83 -21.74
C GLU A 118 4.64 2.16 -20.92
N THR A 119 3.90 3.23 -21.25
CA THR A 119 2.57 3.51 -20.65
C THR A 119 1.50 2.45 -20.98
N HIS A 120 1.83 1.42 -21.78
CA HIS A 120 0.90 0.35 -22.17
C HIS A 120 1.23 -1.06 -21.66
N ARG A 121 2.42 -1.31 -21.09
CA ARG A 121 2.83 -2.70 -20.73
C ARG A 121 2.55 -3.09 -19.27
N THR A 122 2.15 -2.15 -18.41
CA THR A 122 1.85 -2.44 -16.99
C THR A 122 0.50 -3.16 -16.77
N ARG A 123 -0.30 -3.42 -17.81
CA ARG A 123 -1.50 -4.29 -17.71
C ARG A 123 -1.19 -5.79 -17.71
N GLU A 124 -0.02 -6.24 -18.16
CA GLU A 124 0.28 -7.67 -18.28
C GLU A 124 0.98 -8.26 -17.03
N VAL A 125 1.74 -7.47 -16.26
CA VAL A 125 2.52 -8.01 -15.12
C VAL A 125 1.73 -8.08 -13.80
N GLN A 126 0.65 -7.30 -13.61
CA GLN A 126 -0.29 -7.56 -12.49
C GLN A 126 -1.10 -8.85 -12.69
N ASN A 127 -1.20 -9.36 -13.92
CA ASN A 127 -1.99 -10.55 -14.25
C ASN A 127 -1.14 -11.83 -14.34
N GLN A 128 0.09 -11.83 -13.82
CA GLN A 128 0.97 -13.00 -13.85
C GLN A 128 1.63 -13.33 -12.49
N GLU A 129 1.02 -12.92 -11.37
CA GLU A 129 1.31 -13.52 -10.04
C GLU A 129 0.09 -14.16 -9.37
N MET A 130 -1.07 -14.22 -10.06
CA MET A 130 -2.27 -14.90 -9.56
C MET A 130 -2.26 -16.43 -9.81
N MET A 131 -1.28 -16.97 -10.54
CA MET A 131 -1.28 -18.38 -10.97
C MET A 131 -0.11 -19.22 -10.43
N ALA A 132 0.48 -18.85 -9.30
CA ALA A 132 1.47 -19.69 -8.59
C ALA A 132 1.02 -20.17 -7.20
N ILE A 133 -0.21 -19.86 -6.78
CA ILE A 133 -0.81 -20.39 -5.53
C ILE A 133 -1.52 -21.74 -5.77
N LEU A 134 -1.67 -22.17 -7.03
CA LEU A 134 -2.37 -23.40 -7.41
C LEU A 134 -1.49 -24.67 -7.43
N ASN A 135 -0.48 -24.77 -6.55
CA ASN A 135 0.26 -26.02 -6.38
C ASN A 135 0.69 -26.34 -4.94
N VAL A 136 0.19 -25.59 -3.95
CA VAL A 136 0.29 -25.99 -2.54
C VAL A 136 -0.99 -26.75 -2.19
N ASN A 137 -0.95 -28.07 -2.41
CA ASN A 137 -1.93 -29.10 -2.01
C ASN A 137 -3.21 -28.56 -1.36
N PHE A 138 -4.21 -28.25 -2.20
CA PHE A 138 -5.58 -27.90 -1.82
C PHE A 138 -6.22 -28.93 -0.86
N THR A 139 -5.74 -30.17 -0.91
CA THR A 139 -6.09 -31.27 0.00
C THR A 139 -5.61 -31.06 1.44
N MET A 140 -4.49 -30.37 1.67
CA MET A 140 -3.98 -30.11 3.02
C MET A 140 -4.75 -28.96 3.69
N VAL A 141 -5.12 -27.93 2.91
CA VAL A 141 -5.97 -26.83 3.40
C VAL A 141 -7.37 -27.33 3.73
N LEU A 142 -7.98 -28.16 2.87
CA LEU A 142 -9.26 -28.80 3.17
C LEU A 142 -9.21 -29.75 4.37
N ALA A 143 -8.11 -30.48 4.59
CA ALA A 143 -7.97 -31.36 5.75
C ALA A 143 -7.81 -30.58 7.07
N VAL A 144 -7.14 -29.42 7.06
CA VAL A 144 -7.06 -28.54 8.23
C VAL A 144 -8.42 -27.92 8.53
N PHE A 145 -9.13 -27.42 7.51
CA PHE A 145 -10.50 -26.91 7.67
C PHE A 145 -11.50 -27.99 8.10
N ALA A 146 -11.33 -29.25 7.69
CA ALA A 146 -12.16 -30.36 8.13
C ALA A 146 -11.92 -30.77 9.60
N MET A 147 -10.69 -30.58 10.11
CA MET A 147 -10.35 -30.94 11.50
C MET A 147 -10.63 -29.81 12.50
N THR A 148 -10.68 -28.54 12.06
CA THR A 148 -11.24 -27.43 12.87
C THR A 148 -12.72 -27.15 12.59
N GLY A 149 -13.32 -27.82 11.59
CA GLY A 149 -14.66 -27.57 11.08
C GLY A 149 -15.81 -28.27 11.80
N ILE A 150 -15.69 -28.57 13.11
CA ILE A 150 -16.77 -29.26 13.86
C ILE A 150 -17.35 -28.43 15.02
N LEU A 151 -16.86 -27.23 15.35
CA LEU A 151 -17.51 -26.39 16.38
C LEU A 151 -17.59 -24.91 16.03
N ILE A 152 -18.13 -24.61 14.85
CA ILE A 152 -18.94 -23.39 14.68
C ILE A 152 -20.25 -23.80 14.01
N SER A 153 -21.03 -24.63 14.70
CA SER A 153 -22.48 -24.63 14.52
C SER A 153 -23.01 -23.33 15.09
N GLY A 154 -22.97 -22.33 14.24
CA GLY A 154 -23.65 -21.05 14.36
C GLY A 154 -23.66 -20.52 12.95
N ASP A 155 -24.79 -20.69 12.27
CA ASP A 155 -25.05 -20.13 10.94
C ASP A 155 -24.68 -18.65 10.91
N ASN A 156 -23.46 -18.34 10.49
CA ASN A 156 -23.03 -17.09 9.88
C ASN A 156 -21.73 -17.40 9.13
N VAL A 157 -21.86 -18.12 8.01
CA VAL A 157 -21.04 -17.72 6.86
C VAL A 157 -21.27 -16.22 6.74
N VAL A 158 -20.25 -15.38 6.97
CA VAL A 158 -20.35 -13.93 6.73
C VAL A 158 -20.39 -13.73 5.20
N HIS A 159 -21.54 -14.08 4.62
CA HIS A 159 -22.12 -13.40 3.49
C HIS A 159 -23.14 -12.45 4.11
N GLY A 160 -22.75 -11.20 4.36
CA GLY A 160 -23.69 -10.22 4.90
C GLY A 160 -23.12 -8.82 5.02
N GLN A 161 -23.74 -7.87 4.32
CA GLN A 161 -23.68 -6.42 4.52
C GLN A 161 -22.41 -5.72 4.02
N GLY A 162 -22.22 -5.67 2.70
CA GLY A 162 -21.51 -4.57 2.05
C GLY A 162 -22.51 -3.46 1.66
N CYS A 163 -22.03 -2.21 1.54
CA CYS A 163 -22.84 -1.15 0.93
C CYS A 163 -23.07 -1.42 -0.56
N GLN A 164 -24.22 -0.99 -1.08
CA GLN A 164 -24.46 -1.02 -2.51
C GLN A 164 -23.42 -0.13 -3.22
N GLY A 165 -22.77 -0.69 -4.25
CA GLY A 165 -21.82 0.02 -5.10
C GLY A 165 -20.40 -0.54 -5.06
N ASP A 166 -19.51 0.14 -5.77
CA ASP A 166 -18.11 -0.26 -5.90
C ASP A 166 -17.24 0.28 -4.75
N LEU A 167 -17.38 -0.34 -3.56
CA LEU A 167 -16.61 0.05 -2.38
C LEU A 167 -15.11 -0.25 -2.54
N GLN A 168 -14.78 -1.33 -3.26
CA GLN A 168 -13.40 -1.69 -3.62
C GLN A 168 -12.78 -0.62 -4.53
N GLY A 169 -13.51 -0.20 -5.56
CA GLY A 169 -13.13 0.91 -6.44
C GLY A 169 -12.99 2.22 -5.68
N LEU A 170 -13.88 2.51 -4.73
CA LEU A 170 -13.77 3.71 -3.90
C LEU A 170 -12.45 3.73 -3.12
N ILE A 171 -12.08 2.63 -2.48
CA ILE A 171 -10.81 2.55 -1.74
C ILE A 171 -9.62 2.66 -2.70
N THR A 172 -9.62 1.88 -3.79
CA THR A 172 -8.47 1.78 -4.69
C THR A 172 -8.26 3.02 -5.55
N GLN A 173 -9.33 3.65 -6.03
CA GLN A 173 -9.27 4.79 -6.93
C GLN A 173 -9.30 6.13 -6.18
N CYS A 174 -9.96 6.22 -5.02
CA CYS A 174 -10.17 7.51 -4.35
C CYS A 174 -9.28 7.77 -3.13
N ALA A 175 -8.62 6.77 -2.54
CA ALA A 175 -7.86 6.93 -1.31
C ALA A 175 -6.86 8.11 -1.35
N ARG A 176 -6.15 8.30 -2.47
CA ARG A 176 -5.15 9.36 -2.61
C ARG A 176 -5.70 10.78 -2.51
N TYR A 177 -6.96 10.99 -2.89
CA TYR A 177 -7.56 12.32 -2.93
C TYR A 177 -8.11 12.74 -1.57
N VAL A 178 -8.35 11.78 -0.68
CA VAL A 178 -8.94 12.00 0.65
C VAL A 178 -7.94 11.89 1.78
N GLN A 179 -6.69 11.50 1.54
CA GLN A 179 -5.66 11.41 2.58
C GLN A 179 -5.31 12.78 3.17
N LYS A 180 -5.02 12.84 4.47
CA LYS A 180 -4.57 14.08 5.14
C LYS A 180 -3.27 14.62 4.56
N VAL A 181 -2.38 13.73 4.16
CA VAL A 181 -1.08 14.08 3.60
C VAL A 181 -1.25 14.62 2.17
N GLY A 182 -0.42 15.61 1.80
CA GLY A 182 -0.41 16.19 0.47
C GLY A 182 -1.44 17.31 0.25
N GLN A 183 -1.37 17.94 -0.93
CA GLN A 183 -2.30 19.00 -1.34
C GLN A 183 -3.65 18.43 -1.76
N GLN A 184 -4.69 19.27 -1.77
CA GLN A 184 -5.97 18.94 -2.38
C GLN A 184 -5.78 18.89 -3.91
N MET A 185 -6.29 17.84 -4.54
CA MET A 185 -6.16 17.59 -5.98
C MET A 185 -7.52 17.17 -6.53
N ASP A 186 -7.78 17.52 -7.78
CA ASP A 186 -9.01 17.10 -8.46
C ASP A 186 -9.01 15.57 -8.67
N PRO A 187 -10.14 14.88 -8.40
CA PRO A 187 -10.25 13.44 -8.53
C PRO A 187 -10.27 12.96 -9.99
N SER A 188 -9.80 11.73 -10.23
CA SER A 188 -9.86 11.12 -11.56
C SER A 188 -11.29 10.68 -11.94
N GLN A 189 -11.50 10.43 -13.23
CA GLN A 189 -12.78 9.95 -13.73
C GLN A 189 -13.16 8.58 -13.15
N GLU A 190 -12.19 7.70 -12.93
CA GLU A 190 -12.39 6.38 -12.32
C GLU A 190 -12.84 6.52 -10.86
N CYS A 191 -12.18 7.42 -10.11
CA CYS A 191 -12.61 7.73 -8.74
C CYS A 191 -14.03 8.32 -8.71
N CYS A 192 -14.33 9.27 -9.60
CA CYS A 192 -15.68 9.83 -9.69
C CYS A 192 -16.73 8.80 -10.09
N SER A 193 -16.37 7.82 -10.92
CA SER A 193 -17.28 6.73 -11.29
C SER A 193 -17.54 5.80 -10.10
N ALA A 194 -16.50 5.47 -9.33
CA ALA A 194 -16.61 4.65 -8.14
C ALA A 194 -17.49 5.33 -7.07
N ILE A 195 -17.24 6.58 -6.71
CA ILE A 195 -18.03 7.27 -5.68
C ILE A 195 -19.49 7.48 -6.07
N LYS A 196 -19.77 7.71 -7.37
CA LYS A 196 -21.15 7.82 -7.88
C LYS A 196 -21.94 6.53 -7.66
N SER A 197 -21.29 5.38 -7.75
CA SER A 197 -21.92 4.06 -7.58
C SER A 197 -22.17 3.69 -6.12
N VAL A 198 -21.45 4.28 -5.17
CA VAL A 198 -21.47 3.90 -3.75
C VAL A 198 -22.54 4.65 -2.98
N ASP A 199 -23.27 3.93 -2.12
CA ASP A 199 -24.08 4.52 -1.06
C ASP A 199 -23.21 5.16 0.03
N ILE A 200 -22.98 6.47 -0.07
CA ILE A 200 -22.15 7.26 0.86
C ILE A 200 -22.68 7.19 2.31
N PRO A 201 -23.99 7.41 2.60
CA PRO A 201 -24.53 7.20 3.94
C PRO A 201 -24.21 5.83 4.53
N CYS A 202 -24.28 4.77 3.72
CA CYS A 202 -23.88 3.44 4.16
C CYS A 202 -22.36 3.35 4.40
N ALA A 203 -21.54 3.79 3.43
CA ALA A 203 -20.08 3.71 3.49
C ALA A 203 -19.52 4.47 4.69
N CYS A 204 -20.16 5.57 5.09
CA CYS A 204 -19.80 6.34 6.26
C CYS A 204 -19.88 5.58 7.59
N LYS A 205 -20.64 4.48 7.66
CA LYS A 205 -20.69 3.60 8.84
C LYS A 205 -19.41 2.78 9.04
N TYR A 206 -18.64 2.61 7.96
CA TYR A 206 -17.38 1.84 7.97
C TYR A 206 -16.17 2.73 8.24
N ILE A 207 -16.34 4.04 8.32
CA ILE A 207 -15.27 4.96 8.68
C ILE A 207 -15.04 4.84 10.20
N THR A 208 -14.01 4.13 10.61
CA THR A 208 -13.62 4.04 12.02
C THR A 208 -12.70 5.20 12.40
N GLY A 209 -12.44 5.39 13.70
CA GLY A 209 -11.47 6.38 14.17
C GLY A 209 -10.06 6.20 13.58
N GLU A 210 -9.68 4.98 13.22
CA GLU A 210 -8.42 4.68 12.51
C GLU A 210 -8.43 5.25 11.09
N ILE A 211 -9.57 5.13 10.38
CA ILE A 211 -9.73 5.69 9.05
C ILE A 211 -9.77 7.22 9.13
N GLU A 212 -10.47 7.80 10.11
CA GLU A 212 -10.46 9.24 10.40
C GLU A 212 -9.06 9.78 10.71
N ALA A 213 -8.16 8.95 11.24
CA ALA A 213 -6.79 9.36 11.52
C ALA A 213 -6.01 9.64 10.23
N VAL A 214 -6.33 8.94 9.13
CA VAL A 214 -5.59 9.00 7.86
C VAL A 214 -6.27 9.81 6.75
N ILE A 215 -7.59 10.05 6.84
CA ILE A 215 -8.35 10.84 5.85
C ILE A 215 -8.72 12.24 6.33
N ASP A 216 -8.76 13.20 5.41
CA ASP A 216 -9.21 14.57 5.62
C ASP A 216 -10.67 14.71 5.16
N MET A 217 -11.58 15.03 6.09
CA MET A 217 -13.01 15.16 5.79
C MET A 217 -13.32 16.35 4.89
N GLY A 218 -12.49 17.40 4.87
CA GLY A 218 -12.61 18.50 3.93
C GLY A 218 -12.33 18.03 2.50
N LYS A 219 -11.29 17.20 2.32
CA LYS A 219 -11.00 16.57 1.03
C LYS A 219 -12.05 15.55 0.61
N VAL A 220 -12.63 14.79 1.54
CA VAL A 220 -13.79 13.91 1.26
C VAL A 220 -14.98 14.72 0.75
N ALA A 221 -15.30 15.84 1.41
CA ALA A 221 -16.38 16.73 0.99
C ALA A 221 -16.11 17.34 -0.39
N HIS A 222 -14.89 17.82 -0.64
CA HIS A 222 -14.49 18.36 -1.94
C HIS A 222 -14.58 17.32 -3.05
N LEU A 223 -14.10 16.10 -2.82
CA LEU A 223 -14.18 14.99 -3.78
C LEU A 223 -15.64 14.66 -4.11
N ALA A 224 -16.48 14.54 -3.09
CA ALA A 224 -17.90 14.24 -3.25
C ALA A 224 -18.61 15.34 -4.05
N ASP A 225 -18.33 16.62 -3.76
CA ASP A 225 -18.89 17.77 -4.47
C ASP A 225 -18.40 17.83 -5.93
N PHE A 226 -17.09 17.71 -6.16
CA PHE A 226 -16.47 17.71 -7.49
C PHE A 226 -17.05 16.61 -8.38
N CYS A 227 -17.23 15.40 -7.83
CA CYS A 227 -17.82 14.28 -8.55
C CYS A 227 -19.36 14.37 -8.68
N GLY A 228 -20.00 15.45 -8.22
CA GLY A 228 -21.44 15.68 -8.37
C GLY A 228 -22.32 14.84 -7.43
N LYS A 229 -21.77 14.45 -6.28
CA LYS A 229 -22.47 13.68 -5.23
C LYS A 229 -22.19 14.26 -3.84
N PRO A 230 -22.55 15.53 -3.59
CA PRO A 230 -22.21 16.22 -2.35
C PRO A 230 -22.78 15.51 -1.13
N LEU A 231 -22.06 15.61 0.00
CA LEU A 231 -22.51 15.07 1.27
C LEU A 231 -23.75 15.84 1.74
N ALA A 232 -24.72 15.15 2.34
CA ALA A 232 -25.88 15.83 2.90
C ALA A 232 -25.46 16.75 4.06
N HIS A 233 -26.07 17.93 4.16
CA HIS A 233 -25.80 18.85 5.27
C HIS A 233 -26.08 18.18 6.62
N GLY A 234 -25.11 18.25 7.54
CA GLY A 234 -25.18 17.62 8.85
C GLY A 234 -24.95 16.10 8.85
N MET A 235 -24.59 15.50 7.71
CA MET A 235 -24.18 14.10 7.65
C MET A 235 -22.93 13.87 8.50
N LYS A 236 -23.02 12.91 9.41
CA LYS A 236 -21.90 12.48 10.23
C LYS A 236 -21.35 11.17 9.68
N CYS A 237 -20.05 11.14 9.48
CA CYS A 237 -19.33 9.97 9.01
C CYS A 237 -18.28 9.61 10.05
N GLY A 238 -18.29 8.33 10.42
CA GLY A 238 -17.44 7.75 11.44
C GLY A 238 -17.89 7.93 12.89
N SER A 239 -16.94 8.19 13.78
CA SER A 239 -17.07 7.97 15.23
C SER A 239 -17.67 9.16 15.99
N LYS A 240 -18.20 10.18 15.29
CA LYS A 240 -18.74 11.42 15.89
C LYS A 240 -20.15 11.76 15.45
#